data_AF-A0A5M5ZMA8-F1
#
_entry.id   AF-A0A5M5ZMA8-F1
#
_cell.length_a   1.000
_cell.length_b   1.000
_cell.length_c   1.000
_cell.angle_alpha   90.00
_cell.angle_beta   90.00
_cell.angle_gamma   90.00
#
_symmetry.space_group_name_H-M   'P 1'
#
loop_
_entity.id
_entity.type
_entity.pdbx_description
1 polymer ?
#
loop_
_entity_poly.entity_id
_entity_poly.type
_entity_poly.pdbx_seq_one_letter_code
_entity_poly.pdbx_strand_id
1 'polypeptide(L)'
;VDHINEVIFVNRIPSEICKELLEADLKEENFNNPFSIPEEYKFMEDEIRSLIQTKNDAEERLAEIKAKILSDMENSGVKTWTTETMRLTRKMPSTRISLNTSKLKAEHPEIDYSLYEKTSNVAGSLMIAV
;
A
#
# COMPACT_ATOMS: atom_id res chain seq x y z
N VAL A 1 -20.38 -4.18 37.59
CA VAL A 1 -20.03 -4.37 36.16
C VAL A 1 -18.53 -4.28 36.11
N ASP A 2 -17.85 -5.42 36.06
CA ASP A 2 -16.41 -5.49 36.18
C ASP A 2 -15.76 -4.79 34.99
N HIS A 3 -15.10 -3.67 35.26
CA HIS A 3 -14.24 -2.98 34.32
C HIS A 3 -12.94 -3.78 34.19
N ILE A 4 -13.00 -4.91 33.48
CA ILE A 4 -11.79 -5.64 33.11
C ILE A 4 -11.05 -4.77 32.11
N ASN A 5 -10.04 -4.05 32.61
CA ASN A 5 -9.09 -3.31 31.79
C ASN A 5 -8.34 -4.32 30.92
N GLU A 6 -8.45 -4.18 29.61
CA GLU A 6 -7.70 -4.95 28.63
C GLU A 6 -6.19 -4.80 28.88
N VAL A 7 -5.48 -5.93 28.98
CA VAL A 7 -4.02 -5.93 29.12
C VAL A 7 -3.41 -5.59 27.76
N ILE A 8 -2.89 -4.38 27.62
CA ILE A 8 -2.19 -3.93 26.41
C ILE A 8 -0.71 -4.24 26.57
N PHE A 9 -0.19 -5.13 25.71
CA PHE A 9 1.24 -5.41 25.64
C PHE A 9 1.93 -4.38 24.76
N VAL A 10 2.77 -3.55 25.36
CA VAL A 10 3.53 -2.50 24.66
C VAL A 10 4.95 -3.00 24.42
N ASN A 11 5.42 -2.92 23.17
CA ASN A 11 6.82 -3.18 22.84
C ASN A 11 7.70 -2.11 23.48
N ARG A 12 8.65 -2.54 24.32
CA ARG A 12 9.57 -1.61 24.99
C ARG A 12 10.64 -1.12 24.03
N ILE A 13 11.04 0.13 24.19
CA ILE A 13 12.22 0.69 23.53
C ILE A 13 13.47 -0.06 24.04
N PRO A 14 14.42 -0.45 23.16
CA PRO A 14 15.66 -1.08 23.58
C PRO A 14 16.41 -0.28 24.66
N SER A 15 16.98 -0.99 25.64
CA SER A 15 17.64 -0.38 26.80
C SER A 15 18.84 0.49 26.40
N GLU A 16 19.51 0.15 25.30
CA GLU A 16 20.65 0.85 24.73
C GLU A 16 20.27 2.28 24.33
N ILE A 17 19.13 2.45 23.67
CA ILE A 17 18.61 3.76 23.25
C ILE A 17 18.24 4.61 24.46
N CYS A 18 17.68 3.99 25.51
CA CYS A 18 17.40 4.68 26.77
C CYS A 18 18.67 5.17 27.47
N LYS A 19 19.77 4.40 27.41
CA LYS A 19 21.06 4.82 27.97
C LYS A 19 21.63 6.01 27.21
N GLU A 20 21.60 5.97 25.88
CA GLU A 20 22.07 7.08 25.04
C GLU A 20 21.27 8.37 25.31
N LEU A 21 19.95 8.26 25.50
CA LEU A 21 19.11 9.39 25.88
C LEU A 21 19.53 9.99 27.24
N LEU A 22 19.74 9.15 28.26
CA LEU A 22 20.16 9.59 29.59
C LEU A 22 21.58 10.18 29.59
N GLU A 23 22.47 9.65 28.76
CA GLU A 23 23.83 10.21 28.60
C GLU A 23 23.82 11.58 27.92
N ALA A 24 22.97 11.77 26.91
CA ALA A 24 22.81 13.06 26.25
C ALA A 24 22.25 14.11 27.22
N ASP A 25 21.27 13.74 28.05
CA ASP A 25 20.73 14.60 29.12
C ASP A 25 21.81 14.98 30.14
N LEU A 26 22.63 14.02 30.59
CA LEU A 26 23.75 14.27 31.50
C LEU A 26 24.82 15.21 30.91
N LYS A 27 25.01 15.17 29.58
CA LYS A 27 26.00 15.99 28.85
C LYS A 27 25.43 17.32 28.35
N GLU A 28 24.15 17.60 28.58
CA GLU A 28 23.41 18.73 28.00
C GLU A 28 23.45 18.76 26.45
N GLU A 29 23.51 17.59 25.82
CA GLU A 29 23.55 17.41 24.36
C GLU A 29 22.18 16.99 23.80
N ASN A 30 21.93 17.30 22.52
CA ASN A 30 20.73 16.84 21.83
C ASN A 30 20.81 15.34 21.53
N PHE A 31 19.88 14.56 22.07
CA PHE A 31 19.73 13.15 21.73
C PHE A 31 19.21 12.98 20.28
N ASN A 32 19.97 12.26 19.44
CA ASN A 32 19.55 11.92 18.09
C ASN A 32 18.69 10.65 18.08
N ASN A 33 17.37 10.81 17.96
CA ASN A 33 16.44 9.68 17.96
C ASN A 33 16.53 8.88 16.63
N PRO A 34 16.95 7.60 16.64
CA PRO A 34 17.04 6.80 15.41
C PRO A 34 15.69 6.47 14.76
N PHE A 35 14.57 6.68 15.47
CA PHE A 35 13.22 6.49 14.94
C PHE A 35 12.59 7.76 14.40
N SER A 36 13.25 8.92 14.54
CA SER A 36 12.76 10.15 13.93
C SER A 36 13.04 10.11 12.42
N ILE A 37 12.12 10.70 11.65
CA ILE A 37 12.39 10.91 10.23
C ILE A 37 13.54 11.92 10.09
N PRO A 38 14.55 11.65 9.24
CA PRO A 38 15.61 12.60 8.94
C PRO A 38 15.06 13.96 8.49
N GLU A 39 15.74 15.04 8.89
CA GLU A 39 15.26 16.40 8.66
C GLU A 39 15.04 16.72 7.17
N GLU A 40 15.91 16.20 6.30
CA GLU A 40 15.79 16.29 4.84
C GLU A 40 14.39 15.88 4.35
N TYR A 41 13.91 14.70 4.76
CA TYR A 41 12.61 14.21 4.34
C TYR A 41 11.46 14.90 5.07
N LYS A 42 11.69 15.39 6.29
CA LYS A 42 10.73 16.20 7.02
C LYS A 42 10.42 17.52 6.30
N PHE A 43 11.43 18.17 5.72
CA PHE A 43 11.22 19.37 4.90
C PHE A 43 10.45 19.08 3.61
N MET A 44 10.54 17.85 3.09
CA MET A 44 9.81 17.43 1.89
C MET A 44 8.38 16.94 2.19
N GLU A 45 7.95 16.88 3.45
CA GLU A 45 6.67 16.29 3.85
C GLU A 45 5.47 16.93 3.12
N ASP A 46 5.45 18.26 3.03
CA ASP A 46 4.37 19.00 2.37
C ASP A 46 4.34 18.75 0.85
N GLU A 47 5.52 18.64 0.23
CA GLU A 47 5.64 18.30 -1.19
C GLU A 47 5.13 16.87 -1.45
N ILE A 48 5.57 15.91 -0.62
CA ILE A 48 5.12 14.50 -0.71
C ILE A 48 3.61 14.41 -0.57
N ARG A 49 3.02 15.12 0.40
CA ARG A 49 1.56 15.16 0.62
C ARG A 49 0.84 15.74 -0.59
N SER A 50 1.33 16.85 -1.14
CA SER A 50 0.76 17.50 -2.32
C SER A 50 0.80 16.60 -3.56
N LEU A 51 1.92 15.89 -3.77
CA LEU A 51 2.07 14.95 -4.87
C LEU A 51 1.12 13.75 -4.75
N ILE A 52 0.95 13.21 -3.54
CA ILE A 52 0.01 12.11 -3.28
C ILE A 52 -1.43 12.57 -3.56
N GLN A 53 -1.82 13.76 -3.10
CA GLN A 53 -3.15 14.30 -3.37
C GLN A 53 -3.37 14.50 -4.87
N THR A 54 -2.44 15.16 -5.56
CA THR A 54 -2.51 15.42 -7.00
C THR A 54 -2.63 14.12 -7.79
N LYS A 55 -1.88 13.09 -7.41
CA LYS A 55 -1.96 11.75 -8.01
C LYS A 55 -3.36 11.17 -7.83
N ASN A 56 -3.90 11.18 -6.61
CA ASN A 56 -5.21 10.63 -6.31
C ASN A 56 -6.31 11.35 -7.10
N ASP A 57 -6.28 12.69 -7.14
CA ASP A 57 -7.24 13.50 -7.89
C ASP A 57 -7.17 13.20 -9.40
N ALA A 58 -5.96 13.01 -9.95
CA ALA A 58 -5.77 12.65 -11.34
C ALA A 58 -6.27 11.24 -11.66
N GLU A 59 -6.06 10.28 -10.75
CA GLU A 59 -6.56 8.91 -10.87
C GLU A 59 -8.08 8.86 -10.82
N GLU A 60 -8.71 9.61 -9.91
CA GLU A 60 -10.17 9.73 -9.79
C GLU A 60 -10.78 10.34 -11.05
N ARG A 61 -10.27 11.50 -11.49
CA ARG A 61 -10.74 12.16 -12.71
C ARG A 61 -10.58 11.26 -13.94
N LEU A 62 -9.47 10.53 -14.05
CA LEU A 62 -9.28 9.58 -15.14
C LEU A 62 -10.26 8.41 -15.06
N ALA A 63 -10.60 7.94 -13.86
CA ALA A 63 -11.59 6.88 -13.66
C ALA A 63 -12.99 7.33 -14.09
N GLU A 64 -13.40 8.55 -13.74
CA GLU A 64 -14.67 9.14 -14.19
C GLU A 64 -14.76 9.21 -15.72
N ILE A 65 -13.72 9.72 -16.37
CA ILE A 65 -13.65 9.81 -17.83
C ILE A 65 -13.72 8.41 -18.46
N LYS A 66 -12.99 7.43 -17.92
CA LYS A 66 -13.03 6.04 -18.40
C LYS A 66 -14.42 5.44 -18.26
N ALA A 67 -15.12 5.68 -17.16
CA ALA A 67 -16.47 5.19 -16.94
C ALA A 67 -17.46 5.79 -17.96
N LYS A 68 -17.36 7.10 -18.22
CA LYS A 68 -18.16 7.76 -19.25
C LYS A 68 -17.89 7.20 -20.65
N ILE A 69 -16.62 7.09 -21.04
CA ILE A 69 -16.23 6.50 -22.34
C ILE A 69 -16.78 5.09 -22.48
N LEU A 70 -16.66 4.26 -21.44
CA LEU A 70 -17.17 2.90 -21.44
C LEU A 70 -18.68 2.86 -21.68
N SER A 71 -19.45 3.68 -20.95
CA SER A 71 -20.90 3.82 -21.13
C SER A 71 -21.27 4.24 -22.56
N ASP A 72 -20.55 5.21 -23.14
CA ASP A 72 -20.81 5.67 -24.51
C ASP A 72 -20.49 4.60 -25.56
N MET A 73 -19.41 3.82 -25.34
CA MET A 73 -19.08 2.65 -26.17
C MET A 73 -20.11 1.52 -26.06
N GLU A 74 -20.72 1.36 -24.88
CA GLU A 74 -21.81 0.41 -24.65
C GLU A 74 -23.08 0.83 -25.38
N ASN A 75 -23.49 2.07 -25.23
CA ASN A 75 -24.68 2.62 -25.88
C ASN A 75 -24.58 2.63 -27.41
N SER A 76 -23.38 2.89 -27.94
CA SER A 76 -23.13 2.90 -29.40
C SER A 76 -22.85 1.51 -29.99
N GLY A 77 -22.67 0.48 -29.15
CA GLY A 77 -22.32 -0.87 -29.61
C GLY A 77 -20.91 -0.99 -30.22
N VAL A 78 -20.05 0.03 -30.06
CA VAL A 78 -18.71 0.04 -30.66
C VAL A 78 -17.69 -0.62 -29.74
N LYS A 79 -16.87 -1.51 -30.30
CA LYS A 79 -15.81 -2.22 -29.55
C LYS A 79 -14.52 -1.43 -29.41
N THR A 80 -14.18 -0.63 -30.43
CA THR A 80 -12.91 0.10 -30.49
C THR A 80 -13.10 1.48 -31.11
N TRP A 81 -12.54 2.50 -30.47
CA TRP A 81 -12.32 3.82 -31.07
C TRP A 81 -10.83 4.09 -31.21
N THR A 82 -10.46 4.81 -32.27
CA THR A 82 -9.06 5.15 -32.56
C THR A 82 -8.99 6.62 -32.93
N THR A 83 -7.99 7.31 -32.39
CA THR A 83 -7.60 8.67 -32.80
C THR A 83 -6.20 8.62 -33.43
N GLU A 84 -5.65 9.76 -33.82
CA GLU A 84 -4.27 9.85 -34.32
C GLU A 84 -3.23 9.39 -33.28
N THR A 85 -3.53 9.50 -31.99
CA THR A 85 -2.57 9.28 -30.90
C THR A 85 -2.96 8.18 -29.91
N MET A 86 -4.21 7.72 -29.90
CA MET A 86 -4.67 6.70 -28.95
C MET A 86 -5.66 5.70 -29.54
N ARG A 87 -5.77 4.54 -28.89
CA ARG A 87 -6.79 3.53 -29.16
C ARG A 87 -7.51 3.14 -27.87
N LEU A 88 -8.84 3.23 -27.90
CA LEU A 88 -9.74 2.88 -26.81
C LEU A 88 -10.44 1.57 -27.17
N THR A 89 -10.26 0.53 -26.36
CA THR A 89 -10.88 -0.78 -26.61
C THR A 89 -11.72 -1.18 -25.42
N ARG A 90 -13.01 -1.46 -25.66
CA ARG A 90 -13.92 -2.00 -24.65
C ARG A 90 -13.58 -3.47 -24.38
N LYS A 91 -13.34 -3.82 -23.12
CA LYS A 91 -13.29 -5.22 -22.68
C LYS A 91 -14.70 -5.69 -22.37
N MET A 92 -15.08 -6.85 -22.91
CA MET A 92 -16.38 -7.45 -22.59
C MET A 92 -16.36 -8.00 -21.16
N PRO A 93 -17.52 -8.03 -20.48
CA PRO A 93 -17.65 -8.70 -19.19
C PRO A 93 -17.11 -10.14 -19.28
N SER A 94 -16.24 -10.50 -18.34
CA SER A 94 -15.69 -11.86 -18.24
C SER A 94 -15.65 -12.29 -16.79
N THR A 95 -15.77 -13.60 -16.58
CA THR A 95 -15.70 -14.19 -15.25
C THR A 95 -14.24 -14.48 -14.90
N ARG A 96 -13.71 -13.82 -13.87
CA ARG A 96 -12.41 -14.17 -13.30
C ARG A 96 -12.58 -15.32 -12.31
N ILE A 97 -11.92 -16.44 -12.56
CA ILE A 97 -11.82 -17.55 -11.61
C ILE A 97 -10.43 -17.50 -10.98
N SER A 98 -10.36 -17.33 -9.66
CA SER A 98 -9.12 -17.37 -8.89
C SER A 98 -9.21 -18.46 -7.83
N LEU A 99 -8.16 -19.24 -7.68
CA LEU A 99 -8.07 -20.28 -6.66
C LEU A 99 -7.78 -19.65 -5.29
N ASN A 100 -8.57 -20.01 -4.28
CA ASN A 100 -8.27 -19.63 -2.90
C ASN A 100 -7.27 -20.63 -2.31
N THR A 101 -5.98 -20.31 -2.45
CA THR A 101 -4.88 -21.17 -2.01
C THR A 101 -4.87 -21.36 -0.50
N SER A 102 -5.27 -20.35 0.29
CA SER A 102 -5.32 -20.45 1.75
C SER A 102 -6.35 -21.48 2.23
N LYS A 103 -7.56 -21.47 1.67
CA LYS A 103 -8.60 -22.45 1.98
C LYS A 103 -8.20 -23.85 1.51
N LEU A 104 -7.66 -23.95 0.28
CA LEU A 104 -7.22 -25.23 -0.26
C LEU A 104 -6.15 -25.89 0.63
N LYS A 105 -5.15 -25.13 1.07
CA LYS A 105 -4.11 -25.61 1.99
C LYS A 105 -4.66 -26.04 3.36
N ALA A 106 -5.72 -25.37 3.85
CA ALA A 106 -6.33 -25.67 5.15
C ALA A 106 -7.23 -26.92 5.11
N GLU A 107 -7.99 -27.11 4.03
CA GLU A 107 -8.91 -28.25 3.84
C GLU A 107 -8.19 -29.51 3.36
N HIS A 108 -7.06 -29.35 2.66
CA HIS A 108 -6.25 -30.45 2.13
C HIS A 108 -4.77 -30.33 2.53
N PRO A 109 -4.42 -30.50 3.83
CA PRO A 109 -3.05 -30.47 4.31
C PRO A 109 -2.20 -31.67 3.84
N GLU A 110 -2.83 -32.73 3.34
CA GLU A 110 -2.17 -33.93 2.80
C GLU A 110 -1.47 -33.70 1.46
N ILE A 111 -1.80 -32.61 0.76
CA ILE A 111 -1.20 -32.26 -0.53
C ILE A 111 0.10 -31.51 -0.28
N ASP A 112 1.20 -31.97 -0.87
CA ASP A 112 2.44 -31.21 -0.90
C ASP A 112 2.37 -30.09 -1.95
N TYR A 113 2.09 -28.88 -1.48
CA TYR A 113 1.99 -27.69 -2.34
C TYR A 113 3.34 -27.19 -2.85
N SER A 114 4.47 -27.62 -2.27
CA SER A 114 5.80 -27.13 -2.65
C SER A 114 6.13 -27.44 -4.12
N LEU A 115 5.59 -28.55 -4.65
CA LEU A 115 5.71 -28.95 -6.06
C LEU A 115 5.02 -27.98 -7.04
N TYR A 116 4.11 -27.15 -6.55
CA TYR A 116 3.31 -26.20 -7.34
C TYR A 116 3.64 -24.74 -7.02
N GLU A 117 4.55 -24.49 -6.07
CA GLU A 117 4.95 -23.15 -5.69
C GLU A 117 6.00 -22.60 -6.66
N LYS A 118 5.70 -21.44 -7.25
CA LYS A 118 6.67 -20.64 -7.99
C LYS A 118 7.08 -19.46 -7.13
N THR A 119 8.29 -19.50 -6.60
CA THR A 119 8.85 -18.37 -5.86
C THR A 119 9.47 -17.37 -6.84
N SER A 120 9.24 -16.08 -6.61
CA SER A 120 9.88 -15.01 -7.36
C SER A 120 10.27 -13.93 -6.37
N ASN A 121 11.52 -13.45 -6.48
CA ASN A 121 11.99 -12.38 -5.63
C ASN A 121 11.29 -11.08 -6.03
N VAL A 122 10.70 -10.40 -5.06
CA VAL A 122 10.09 -9.08 -5.24
C VAL A 122 10.97 -8.03 -4.58
N ALA A 123 11.10 -6.87 -5.22
CA ALA A 123 11.81 -5.75 -4.64
C ALA A 123 11.07 -5.24 -3.39
N GLY A 124 11.81 -4.73 -2.41
CA GLY A 124 11.23 -3.97 -1.30
C GLY A 124 10.48 -2.75 -1.81
N SER A 125 9.45 -2.31 -1.08
CA SER A 125 8.66 -1.12 -1.42
C SER A 125 8.50 -0.22 -0.20
N LEU A 126 8.47 1.09 -0.44
CA LEU A 126 8.13 2.09 0.56
C LEU A 126 6.61 2.30 0.55
N MET A 127 5.99 2.23 1.72
CA MET A 127 4.59 2.60 1.91
C MET A 127 4.53 3.95 2.60
N ILE A 128 3.83 4.91 1.99
CA ILE A 128 3.52 6.20 2.60
C ILE A 128 2.02 6.20 2.88
N ALA A 129 1.65 6.32 4.15
CA ALA A 129 0.27 6.49 4.58
C ALA A 129 0.06 7.96 4.92
N VAL A 130 -0.88 8.60 4.22
CA VAL A 130 -1.31 10.00 4.42
C VAL A 130 -2.79 10.00 4.75
#